data_AF-A0A661H9U4-F1
#
_entry.id   AF-A0A661H9U4-F1
#
_cell.length_a   1.000
_cell.length_b   1.000
_cell.length_c   1.000
_cell.angle_alpha   90.00
_cell.angle_beta   90.00
_cell.angle_gamma   90.00
#
_symmetry.space_group_name_H-M   'P 1'
#
loop_
_entity.id
_entity.type
_entity.pdbx_description
1 polymer ?
#
loop_
_entity_poly.entity_id
_entity_poly.type
_entity_poly.pdbx_seq_one_letter_code
_entity_poly.pdbx_strand_id
1 'polypeptide(L)'
;MALRYNNSGKYLMIPLICLLAATPALAVTDAEVKKLQQQCEAVREKSLAPIRAQRTQDCIDQQLRSKDHCERYYTTYGNVAPGPSGAPQQGYFYNLPECQAWLQAQDALRVGRSRP
;
A
#
# COMPACT_ATOMS: atom_id res chain seq x y z
N MET A 1 26.72 19.31 -63.09
CA MET A 1 25.75 18.20 -63.28
C MET A 1 25.77 17.36 -62.00
N ALA A 2 24.60 17.00 -61.50
CA ALA A 2 24.32 16.65 -60.11
C ALA A 2 24.93 15.32 -59.63
N LEU A 3 25.41 15.31 -58.38
CA LEU A 3 25.62 14.08 -57.61
C LEU A 3 24.26 13.43 -57.33
N ARG A 4 23.99 12.26 -57.90
CA ARG A 4 22.83 11.43 -57.55
C ARG A 4 23.29 10.16 -56.85
N TYR A 5 23.15 10.18 -55.53
CA TYR A 5 23.19 9.03 -54.64
C TYR A 5 21.97 8.15 -54.95
N ASN A 6 22.16 6.92 -55.42
CA ASN A 6 21.07 5.97 -55.64
C ASN A 6 21.27 4.76 -54.71
N ASN A 7 20.61 4.78 -53.56
CA ASN A 7 20.64 3.72 -52.57
C ASN A 7 19.37 2.87 -52.75
N SER A 8 19.45 1.85 -53.60
CA SER A 8 18.35 0.94 -53.91
C SER A 8 18.88 -0.49 -53.87
N GLY A 9 18.74 -1.16 -52.72
CA GLY A 9 19.22 -2.53 -52.61
C GLY A 9 19.20 -3.12 -51.21
N LYS A 10 18.01 -3.55 -50.77
CA LYS A 10 17.81 -4.77 -49.95
C LYS A 10 18.55 -4.81 -48.61
N TYR A 11 18.13 -3.99 -47.65
CA TYR A 11 18.21 -4.41 -46.24
C TYR A 11 16.99 -5.26 -45.93
N LEU A 12 17.25 -6.56 -46.02
CA LEU A 12 16.42 -7.68 -45.58
C LEU A 12 15.74 -7.33 -44.24
N MET A 13 14.42 -7.41 -44.22
CA MET A 13 13.64 -7.42 -42.98
C MET A 13 14.21 -8.46 -42.02
N ILE A 14 14.73 -8.00 -40.88
CA ILE A 14 14.97 -8.86 -39.71
C ILE A 14 13.60 -9.03 -39.04
N PRO A 15 13.04 -10.25 -38.97
CA PRO A 15 11.76 -10.46 -38.32
C PRO A 15 11.94 -10.37 -36.80
N LEU A 16 11.08 -9.53 -36.22
CA LEU A 16 10.44 -9.67 -34.91
C LEU A 16 10.67 -11.02 -34.21
N ILE A 17 11.54 -11.02 -33.20
CA ILE A 17 11.42 -11.93 -32.05
C ILE A 17 11.51 -11.06 -30.79
N CYS A 18 10.40 -10.39 -30.48
CA CYS A 18 10.13 -10.00 -29.09
C CYS A 18 9.83 -11.28 -28.32
N LEU A 19 10.86 -11.87 -27.71
CA LEU A 19 10.68 -12.87 -26.66
C LEU A 19 10.03 -12.15 -25.47
N LEU A 20 8.70 -12.10 -25.44
CA LEU A 20 7.98 -11.82 -24.19
C LEU A 20 8.25 -13.02 -23.28
N ALA A 21 9.27 -12.90 -22.44
CA ALA A 21 9.41 -13.77 -21.28
C ALA A 21 8.16 -13.54 -20.42
N ALA A 22 7.16 -14.40 -20.58
CA ALA A 22 6.05 -14.51 -19.66
C ALA A 22 6.64 -15.02 -18.34
N THR A 23 7.09 -14.10 -17.49
CA THR A 23 7.39 -14.43 -16.10
C THR A 23 6.10 -15.02 -15.51
N PRO A 24 6.10 -16.27 -15.02
CA PRO A 24 4.95 -16.78 -14.32
C PRO A 24 4.69 -15.82 -13.15
N ALA A 25 3.53 -15.16 -13.18
CA ALA A 25 3.07 -14.42 -12.03
C ALA A 25 2.86 -15.45 -10.93
N LEU A 26 3.82 -15.53 -9.99
CA LEU A 26 3.66 -16.34 -8.80
C LEU A 26 2.38 -15.87 -8.12
N ALA A 27 1.42 -16.77 -7.97
CA ALA A 27 0.17 -16.45 -7.31
C ALA A 27 0.49 -16.05 -5.87
N VAL A 28 0.11 -14.83 -5.50
CA VAL A 28 0.23 -14.34 -4.12
C VAL A 28 -0.55 -15.27 -3.22
N THR A 29 0.09 -15.75 -2.15
CA THR A 29 -0.52 -16.65 -1.17
C THR A 29 -1.08 -15.89 0.04
N ASP A 30 -1.98 -16.52 0.78
CA ASP A 30 -2.47 -15.99 2.06
C ASP A 30 -1.34 -15.69 3.06
N ALA A 31 -0.33 -16.55 3.10
CA ALA A 31 0.82 -16.39 4.00
C ALA A 31 1.62 -15.12 3.66
N GLU A 32 1.81 -14.84 2.37
CA GLU A 32 2.49 -13.63 1.91
C GLU A 32 1.68 -12.37 2.20
N VAL A 33 0.36 -12.38 1.93
CA VAL A 33 -0.53 -11.25 2.29
C VAL A 33 -0.49 -10.98 3.78
N LYS A 34 -0.55 -12.03 4.62
CA LYS A 34 -0.48 -11.90 6.08
C LYS A 34 0.86 -11.32 6.54
N LYS A 35 1.97 -11.73 5.92
CA LYS A 35 3.29 -11.16 6.22
C LYS A 35 3.36 -9.67 5.89
N LEU A 36 2.87 -9.28 4.72
CA LEU A 36 2.82 -7.87 4.30
C LEU A 36 1.91 -7.04 5.22
N GLN A 37 0.78 -7.62 5.66
CA GLN A 37 -0.10 -7.00 6.66
C GLN A 37 0.65 -6.69 7.95
N GLN A 38 1.39 -7.67 8.50
CA GLN A 38 2.16 -7.48 9.73
C GLN A 38 3.23 -6.40 9.59
N GLN A 39 3.89 -6.32 8.42
CA GLN A 39 4.86 -5.28 8.13
C GLN A 39 4.20 -3.90 8.07
N CYS A 40 3.08 -3.76 7.36
CA CYS A 40 2.29 -2.53 7.33
C CYS A 40 1.90 -2.10 8.75
N GLU A 41 1.28 -2.97 9.53
CA GLU A 41 0.82 -2.63 10.88
C GLU A 41 2.00 -2.27 11.81
N ALA A 42 3.14 -2.94 11.71
CA ALA A 42 4.32 -2.60 12.51
C ALA A 42 4.87 -1.20 12.19
N VAL A 43 4.87 -0.78 10.92
CA VAL A 43 5.31 0.57 10.53
C VAL A 43 4.25 1.61 10.88
N ARG A 44 2.97 1.33 10.64
CA ARG A 44 1.86 2.20 11.08
C ARG A 44 1.93 2.48 12.56
N GLU A 45 2.19 1.47 13.38
CA GLU A 45 2.19 1.64 14.82
C GLU A 45 3.36 2.49 15.32
N LYS A 46 4.52 2.39 14.66
CA LYS A 46 5.65 3.31 14.88
C LYS A 46 5.29 4.74 14.50
N SER A 47 4.54 4.96 13.42
CA SER A 47 4.08 6.29 13.00
C SER A 47 3.01 6.86 13.94
N LEU A 48 2.13 6.00 14.48
CA LEU A 48 1.04 6.41 15.36
C LEU A 48 1.51 6.71 16.80
N ALA A 49 2.48 5.96 17.32
CA ALA A 49 2.98 6.10 18.69
C ALA A 49 3.30 7.55 19.11
N PRO A 50 4.12 8.34 18.38
CA PRO A 50 4.41 9.72 18.78
C PRO A 50 3.17 10.63 18.72
N ILE A 51 2.26 10.38 17.78
CA ILE A 51 1.02 11.17 17.66
C ILE A 51 0.09 10.88 18.84
N ARG A 52 -0.06 9.61 19.22
CA ARG A 52 -0.84 9.23 20.40
C ARG A 52 -0.26 9.82 21.67
N ALA A 53 1.06 9.77 21.84
CA ALA A 53 1.73 10.39 22.98
C ALA A 53 1.45 11.91 23.05
N GLN A 54 1.59 12.63 21.93
CA GLN A 54 1.31 14.05 21.88
C GLN A 54 -0.16 14.35 22.21
N ARG A 55 -1.11 13.64 21.59
CA ARG A 55 -2.54 13.84 21.81
C ARG A 55 -2.97 13.53 23.26
N THR A 56 -2.38 12.50 23.85
CA THR A 56 -2.58 12.18 25.27
C THR A 56 -2.11 13.33 26.15
N GLN A 57 -0.91 13.86 25.89
CA GLN A 57 -0.36 14.98 26.65
C GLN A 57 -1.23 16.24 26.51
N ASP A 58 -1.61 16.59 25.28
CA ASP A 58 -2.49 17.74 25.00
C ASP A 58 -3.82 17.64 25.76
N CYS A 59 -4.36 16.42 25.90
CA CYS A 59 -5.60 16.16 26.65
C CYS A 59 -5.42 16.33 28.17
N ILE A 60 -4.29 15.85 28.70
CA ILE A 60 -3.95 15.99 30.12
C ILE A 60 -3.75 17.47 30.47
N ASP A 61 -3.03 18.21 29.62
CA ASP A 61 -2.70 19.62 29.85
C ASP A 61 -3.94 20.52 29.83
N GLN A 62 -4.97 20.15 29.07
CA GLN A 62 -6.25 20.85 29.06
C GLN A 62 -7.05 20.70 30.37
N GLN A 63 -6.77 19.67 31.19
CA GLN A 63 -7.43 19.41 32.48
C GLN A 63 -8.98 19.28 32.40
N LEU A 64 -9.55 19.06 31.21
CA LEU A 64 -10.99 18.87 31.00
C LEU A 64 -11.46 17.46 31.36
N ARG A 65 -10.53 16.50 31.42
CA ARG A 65 -10.76 15.08 31.69
C ARG A 65 -9.70 14.56 32.66
N SER A 66 -9.98 13.42 33.30
CA SER A 66 -8.98 12.76 34.14
C SER A 66 -7.82 12.23 33.28
N LYS A 67 -6.63 12.13 33.89
CA LYS A 67 -5.45 11.53 33.25
C LYS A 67 -5.74 10.13 32.70
N ASP A 68 -6.37 9.27 33.51
CA ASP A 68 -6.77 7.91 33.11
C ASP A 68 -7.68 7.89 31.87
N HIS A 69 -8.61 8.86 31.76
CA HIS A 69 -9.44 8.97 30.57
C HIS A 69 -8.59 9.29 29.33
N CYS A 70 -7.69 10.28 29.40
CA CYS A 70 -6.85 10.65 28.27
C CYS A 70 -5.95 9.49 27.80
N GLU A 71 -5.31 8.77 28.73
CA GLU A 71 -4.43 7.63 28.43
C GLU A 71 -5.19 6.50 27.71
N ARG A 72 -6.38 6.14 28.19
CA ARG A 72 -7.21 5.12 27.55
C ARG A 72 -7.78 5.58 26.22
N TYR A 73 -8.25 6.83 26.13
CA TYR A 73 -8.94 7.37 24.96
C TYR A 73 -8.04 7.37 23.71
N TYR A 74 -6.78 7.78 23.85
CA TYR A 74 -5.86 7.86 22.70
C TYR A 74 -5.13 6.57 22.37
N THR A 75 -5.32 5.49 23.14
CA THR A 75 -4.66 4.19 22.88
C THR A 75 -4.96 3.65 21.47
N THR A 76 -6.19 3.83 20.98
CA THR A 76 -6.63 3.36 19.66
C THR A 76 -6.71 4.46 18.61
N TYR A 77 -6.24 5.67 18.91
CA TYR A 77 -6.32 6.80 18.00
C TYR A 77 -5.58 6.51 16.69
N GLY A 78 -6.24 6.77 15.56
CA GLY A 78 -5.75 6.49 14.21
C GLY A 78 -5.96 5.05 13.73
N ASN A 79 -6.56 4.17 14.53
CA ASN A 79 -7.02 2.85 14.07
C ASN A 79 -8.29 2.99 13.23
N VAL A 80 -8.63 1.93 12.48
CA VAL A 80 -9.93 1.81 11.82
C VAL A 80 -11.02 1.85 12.90
N ALA A 81 -11.99 2.74 12.72
CA ALA A 81 -13.12 2.90 13.63
C ALA A 81 -14.42 2.97 12.84
N PRO A 82 -15.58 2.65 13.44
CA PRO A 82 -16.87 2.87 12.80
C PRO A 82 -17.08 4.36 12.51
N GLY A 83 -17.40 4.69 11.27
CA GLY A 83 -17.83 6.03 10.87
C GLY A 83 -19.31 6.28 11.21
N PRO A 84 -19.84 7.48 10.90
CA PRO A 84 -21.22 7.85 11.23
C PRO A 84 -22.30 6.95 10.61
N SER A 85 -22.01 6.32 9.47
CA SER A 85 -22.90 5.37 8.79
C SER A 85 -22.74 3.93 9.26
N GLY A 86 -21.88 3.67 10.25
CA GLY A 86 -21.45 2.32 10.64
C GLY A 86 -20.42 1.69 9.71
N ALA A 87 -20.16 2.30 8.54
CA ALA A 87 -19.09 1.86 7.65
C ALA A 87 -17.71 2.14 8.29
N PRO A 88 -16.71 1.27 8.08
CA PRO A 88 -15.37 1.51 8.61
C PRO A 88 -14.78 2.80 8.01
N GLN A 89 -14.40 3.74 8.87
CA GLN A 89 -13.55 4.86 8.48
C GLN A 89 -12.11 4.37 8.37
N GLN A 90 -11.46 4.72 7.27
CA GLN A 90 -10.06 4.36 7.05
C GLN A 90 -9.18 4.92 8.19
N GLY A 91 -8.35 4.04 8.78
CA GLY A 91 -7.35 4.45 9.74
C GLY A 91 -6.24 5.29 9.11
N TYR A 92 -5.36 5.86 9.93
CA TYR A 92 -4.27 6.69 9.42
C TYR A 92 -3.11 5.84 8.89
N PHE A 93 -2.25 6.45 8.06
CA PHE A 93 -0.99 5.86 7.57
C PHE A 93 -1.09 4.65 6.64
N TYR A 94 -2.26 4.36 6.05
CA TYR A 94 -2.35 3.33 5.01
C TYR A 94 -1.70 3.72 3.68
N ASN A 95 -1.28 4.98 3.51
CA ASN A 95 -0.50 5.47 2.37
C ASN A 95 1.00 5.14 2.46
N LEU A 96 1.48 4.57 3.57
CA LEU A 96 2.87 4.12 3.71
C LEU A 96 3.21 3.02 2.67
N PRO A 97 4.46 2.94 2.18
CA PRO A 97 4.86 1.97 1.15
C PRO A 97 4.54 0.52 1.51
N GLU A 98 4.80 0.11 2.75
CA GLU A 98 4.53 -1.24 3.25
C GLU A 98 3.03 -1.56 3.23
N CYS A 99 2.20 -0.56 3.52
CA CYS A 99 0.75 -0.68 3.48
C CYS A 99 0.20 -0.70 2.06
N GLN A 100 0.78 0.08 1.14
CA GLN A 100 0.43 0.00 -0.27
C GLN A 100 0.79 -1.36 -0.86
N ALA A 101 1.95 -1.92 -0.52
CA ALA A 101 2.34 -3.27 -0.92
C ALA A 101 1.36 -4.33 -0.38
N TRP A 102 0.95 -4.22 0.89
CA TRP A 102 -0.07 -5.10 1.47
C TRP A 102 -1.43 -4.98 0.75
N LEU A 103 -1.92 -3.76 0.53
CA LEU A 103 -3.20 -3.51 -0.14
C LEU A 103 -3.21 -4.06 -1.57
N GLN A 104 -2.12 -3.88 -2.32
CA GLN A 104 -1.95 -4.45 -3.66
C GLN A 104 -1.94 -5.97 -3.64
N ALA A 105 -1.22 -6.59 -2.71
CA ALA A 105 -1.16 -8.04 -2.56
C ALA A 105 -2.52 -8.63 -2.16
N GLN A 106 -3.25 -7.95 -1.26
CA GLN A 106 -4.60 -8.33 -0.87
C GLN A 106 -5.57 -8.27 -2.06
N ASP A 107 -5.50 -7.22 -2.88
CA ASP A 107 -6.33 -7.10 -4.07
C ASP A 107 -6.00 -8.19 -5.11
N ALA A 108 -4.71 -8.47 -5.35
CA ALA A 108 -4.28 -9.54 -6.24
C ALA A 108 -4.80 -10.91 -5.79
N LEU A 109 -4.75 -11.20 -4.48
CA LEU A 109 -5.29 -12.45 -3.91
C LEU A 109 -6.81 -12.53 -4.09
N ARG A 110 -7.53 -11.42 -3.85
CA ARG A 110 -8.99 -11.34 -4.04
C ARG A 110 -9.38 -11.60 -5.49
N VAL A 111 -8.70 -10.96 -6.44
CA VAL A 111 -8.92 -11.13 -7.88
C VAL A 111 -8.60 -12.57 -8.29
N GLY A 112 -7.47 -13.12 -7.83
CA GLY A 112 -7.08 -14.50 -8.09
C GLY A 112 -8.12 -15.53 -7.63
N ARG A 113 -8.74 -15.31 -6.46
CA ARG A 113 -9.84 -16.15 -5.93
C ARG A 113 -11.17 -15.99 -6.66
N SER A 114 -11.38 -14.85 -7.29
CA SER A 114 -12.62 -14.55 -8.01
C SER A 114 -12.63 -15.14 -9.42
N ARG A 115 -11.48 -15.63 -9.91
CA ARG A 115 -11.35 -16.23 -11.22
C ARG A 115 -11.77 -17.71 -11.16
N PRO A 116 -12.73 -18.15 -12.00
CA PRO A 116 -13.17 -19.54 -12.06
C PRO A 116 -12.11 -20.47 -12.65
#